data_AF-A0A975CIM4-F1
#
_entry.id   AF-A0A975CIM4-F1
#
_cell.length_a   1.000
_cell.length_b   1.000
_cell.length_c   1.000
_cell.angle_alpha   90.00
_cell.angle_beta   90.00
_cell.angle_gamma   90.00
#
_symmetry.space_group_name_H-M   'P 1'
#
loop_
_entity.id
_entity.type
_entity.pdbx_description
1 polymer ?
#
loop_
_entity_poly.entity_id
_entity_poly.type
_entity_poly.pdbx_seq_one_letter_code
_entity_poly.pdbx_strand_id
1 'polypeptide(L)'
;MTTKIKNIAPPTFKHQRGISLLTSVMILLVVTMLALTMYHGLGMKEMIAGNALDKQRSFQAAQSTLEYAEWWLGDQIKTKQAAPVSVKCSTLDDNKKTPDLLKETPDTPLVCKDGLIDPAKAGAEWSIRNKYNPPTMVVESGGGLVSSGDLKDKDTNYAKNGAFYIQELDGVYANHYRVTAVASGGRDNSMTVVESIYEYYDAASGGAGKAGGGSGVVNSQY
;
A
#
# COMPACT_ATOMS: atom_id res chain seq x y z
N MET A 1 -77.12 64.32 34.94
CA MET A 1 -76.55 63.29 34.05
C MET A 1 -75.58 62.44 34.86
N THR A 2 -75.98 61.24 35.25
CA THR A 2 -75.18 60.30 36.06
C THR A 2 -74.50 59.29 35.14
N THR A 3 -73.18 59.37 35.03
CA THR A 3 -72.36 58.46 34.24
C THR A 3 -72.23 57.10 34.93
N LYS A 4 -72.79 56.05 34.33
CA LYS A 4 -72.58 54.66 34.76
C LYS A 4 -71.15 54.23 34.44
N ILE A 5 -70.40 53.80 35.46
CA ILE A 5 -69.10 53.16 35.31
C ILE A 5 -69.33 51.73 34.79
N LYS A 6 -68.81 51.42 33.60
CA LYS A 6 -68.85 50.10 32.99
C LYS A 6 -67.75 49.25 33.64
N ASN A 7 -68.13 48.29 34.48
CA ASN A 7 -67.20 47.31 35.04
C ASN A 7 -66.55 46.50 33.89
N ILE A 8 -65.25 46.69 33.71
CA ILE A 8 -64.41 45.88 32.82
C ILE A 8 -63.97 44.67 33.63
N ALA A 9 -64.49 43.49 33.28
CA ALA A 9 -64.08 42.25 33.93
C ALA A 9 -62.57 42.01 33.71
N PRO A 10 -61.84 41.55 34.75
CA PRO A 10 -60.40 41.35 34.66
C PRO A 10 -60.07 40.27 33.62
N PRO A 11 -58.98 40.41 32.84
CA PRO A 11 -58.56 39.39 31.91
C PRO A 11 -58.20 38.12 32.69
N THR A 12 -58.90 37.02 32.41
CA THR A 12 -58.59 35.72 32.97
C THR A 12 -57.28 35.23 32.35
N PHE A 13 -56.18 35.31 33.10
CA PHE A 13 -54.93 34.68 32.72
C PHE A 13 -55.15 33.17 32.66
N LYS A 14 -55.31 32.64 31.44
CA LYS A 14 -55.30 31.19 31.20
C LYS A 14 -53.98 30.66 31.74
N HIS A 15 -54.04 29.86 32.81
CA HIS A 15 -52.91 29.11 33.32
C HIS A 15 -52.34 28.25 32.20
N GLN A 16 -51.27 28.71 31.56
CA GLN A 16 -50.48 27.92 30.64
C GLN A 16 -49.82 26.82 31.47
N ARG A 17 -50.40 25.62 31.38
CA ARG A 17 -49.87 24.42 32.01
C ARG A 17 -48.45 24.17 31.50
N GLY A 18 -47.53 23.91 32.41
CA GLY A 18 -46.08 23.71 32.22
C GLY A 18 -45.65 22.51 31.37
N ILE A 19 -46.38 22.21 30.30
CA ILE A 19 -46.08 21.16 29.32
C ILE A 19 -44.99 21.60 28.33
N SER A 20 -44.82 22.90 28.07
CA SER A 20 -43.83 23.41 27.10
C SER A 20 -42.38 23.02 27.46
N LEU A 21 -42.07 22.93 28.75
CA LEU A 21 -40.72 22.57 29.21
C LEU A 21 -40.47 21.06 29.07
N LEU A 22 -41.51 20.25 29.25
CA LEU A 22 -41.42 18.81 29.03
C LEU A 22 -41.25 18.48 27.54
N THR A 23 -41.97 19.19 26.66
CA THR A 23 -41.85 18.98 25.21
C THR A 23 -40.50 19.41 24.66
N SER A 24 -39.92 20.50 25.16
CA SER A 24 -38.59 20.93 24.72
C SER A 24 -37.49 19.95 25.14
N VAL A 25 -37.58 19.39 26.35
CA VAL A 25 -36.63 18.37 26.82
C VAL A 25 -36.77 17.05 26.06
N MET A 26 -38.00 16.60 25.75
CA MET A 26 -38.21 15.41 24.91
C MET A 26 -37.62 15.60 23.50
N ILE A 27 -37.85 16.75 22.87
CA ILE A 27 -37.29 17.05 21.55
C ILE A 27 -35.76 17.12 21.62
N LEU A 28 -35.20 17.77 22.65
CA LEU A 28 -33.75 17.82 22.85
C LEU A 28 -33.13 16.42 23.01
N LEU A 29 -33.80 15.53 23.74
CA LEU A 29 -33.38 14.13 23.92
C LEU A 29 -33.37 13.34 22.61
N VAL A 30 -34.42 13.50 21.78
CA VAL A 30 -34.49 12.83 20.49
C VAL A 30 -33.37 13.33 19.56
N VAL A 31 -33.12 14.63 19.51
CA VAL A 31 -32.05 15.21 18.68
C VAL A 31 -30.66 14.75 19.15
N THR A 32 -30.42 14.68 20.46
CA THR A 32 -29.13 14.18 20.99
C THR A 32 -28.91 12.70 20.70
N MET A 33 -29.94 11.86 20.77
CA MET A 33 -29.81 10.45 20.35
C MET A 33 -29.50 10.32 18.86
N LEU A 34 -30.15 11.11 18.01
CA LEU A 34 -29.84 11.13 16.56
C LEU A 34 -28.38 11.55 16.31
N ALA A 35 -27.90 12.58 17.00
CA ALA A 35 -26.51 13.02 16.88
C ALA A 35 -25.52 11.93 17.32
N LEU A 36 -25.74 11.26 18.46
CA LEU A 36 -24.88 10.18 18.95
C LEU A 36 -24.79 9.00 17.99
N THR A 37 -25.91 8.59 17.39
CA THR A 37 -25.91 7.50 16.40
C THR A 37 -25.08 7.82 15.16
N MET A 38 -25.03 9.08 14.74
CA MET A 38 -24.20 9.52 13.62
C MET A 38 -22.70 9.48 13.96
N TYR A 39 -22.32 9.85 15.18
CA TYR A 39 -20.92 9.86 15.62
C TYR A 39 -20.33 8.46 15.84
N HIS A 40 -21.11 7.48 16.32
CA HIS A 40 -20.63 6.10 16.50
C HIS A 40 -20.12 5.45 15.21
N GLY A 41 -20.58 5.88 14.04
CA GLY A 41 -20.14 5.33 12.75
C GLY A 41 -18.79 5.84 12.25
N LEU A 42 -18.19 6.86 12.85
CA LEU A 42 -16.96 7.49 12.35
C LEU A 42 -15.69 6.70 12.68
N GLY A 43 -15.61 6.12 13.88
CA GLY A 43 -14.42 5.38 14.31
C GLY A 43 -14.13 4.13 13.47
N MET A 44 -15.17 3.37 13.08
CA MET A 44 -14.98 2.22 12.19
C MET A 44 -14.53 2.63 10.79
N LYS A 45 -15.04 3.75 10.27
CA LYS A 45 -14.65 4.26 8.94
C LYS A 45 -13.20 4.71 8.92
N GLU A 46 -12.71 5.30 10.01
CA GLU A 46 -11.31 5.72 10.15
C GLU A 46 -10.36 4.52 10.12
N MET A 47 -10.67 3.44 10.85
CA MET A 47 -9.83 2.24 10.84
C MET A 47 -9.81 1.55 9.48
N ILE A 48 -10.97 1.47 8.80
CA ILE A 48 -11.06 0.90 7.45
C ILE A 48 -10.27 1.77 6.46
N ALA A 49 -10.42 3.10 6.53
CA ALA A 49 -9.70 4.03 5.67
C ALA A 49 -8.18 3.94 5.90
N GLY A 50 -7.73 3.86 7.16
CA GLY A 50 -6.33 3.70 7.51
C GLY A 50 -5.74 2.39 7.00
N ASN A 51 -6.45 1.27 7.16
CA ASN A 51 -6.00 -0.03 6.63
C ASN A 51 -6.01 -0.08 5.10
N ALA A 52 -7.01 0.52 4.45
CA ALA A 52 -7.07 0.59 3.00
C ALA A 52 -5.92 1.44 2.43
N LEU A 53 -5.64 2.60 3.05
CA LEU A 53 -4.53 3.48 2.67
C LEU A 53 -3.19 2.74 2.80
N ASP A 54 -2.97 2.03 3.89
CA ASP A 54 -1.73 1.30 4.15
C ASP A 54 -1.49 0.19 3.11
N LYS A 55 -2.56 -0.51 2.71
CA LYS A 55 -2.52 -1.51 1.63
C LYS A 55 -2.25 -0.88 0.26
N GLN A 56 -2.85 0.27 -0.03
CA GLN A 56 -2.59 0.99 -1.28
C GLN A 56 -1.14 1.46 -1.36
N ARG A 57 -0.59 1.96 -0.26
CA ARG A 57 0.81 2.39 -0.14
C ARG A 57 1.77 1.22 -0.38
N SER A 58 1.55 0.08 0.28
CA SER A 58 2.39 -1.11 0.08
C SER A 58 2.29 -1.65 -1.34
N PHE A 59 1.10 -1.62 -1.96
CA PHE A 59 0.92 -1.99 -3.36
C PHE A 59 1.66 -1.05 -4.32
N GLN A 60 1.56 0.27 -4.13
CA GLN A 60 2.26 1.24 -4.97
C GLN A 60 3.78 1.05 -4.89
N ALA A 61 4.32 0.85 -3.69
CA ALA A 61 5.75 0.59 -3.52
C ALA A 61 6.18 -0.75 -4.16
N ALA A 62 5.35 -1.78 -4.07
CA ALA A 62 5.62 -3.08 -4.69
C ALA A 62 5.62 -2.95 -6.24
N GLN A 63 4.70 -2.16 -6.80
CA GLN A 63 4.65 -1.86 -8.24
C GLN A 63 5.88 -1.08 -8.71
N SER A 64 6.32 -0.04 -7.99
CA SER A 64 7.56 0.68 -8.32
C SER A 64 8.78 -0.22 -8.27
N THR A 65 8.80 -1.16 -7.33
CA THR A 65 9.89 -2.15 -7.21
C THR A 65 9.88 -3.14 -8.37
N LEU A 66 8.70 -3.60 -8.79
CA LEU A 66 8.53 -4.45 -9.95
C LEU A 66 8.94 -3.74 -11.25
N GLU A 67 8.51 -2.50 -11.44
CA GLU A 67 8.85 -1.70 -12.61
C GLU A 67 10.37 -1.50 -12.73
N TYR A 68 11.06 -1.23 -11.62
CA TYR A 68 12.53 -1.15 -11.61
C TYR A 68 13.18 -2.48 -12.03
N ALA A 69 12.69 -3.60 -11.52
CA ALA A 69 13.23 -4.92 -11.85
C ALA A 69 13.04 -5.25 -13.34
N GLU A 70 11.87 -4.93 -13.90
CA GLU A 70 11.60 -5.08 -15.34
C GLU A 70 12.46 -4.15 -16.20
N TRP A 71 12.63 -2.90 -15.77
CA TRP A 71 13.51 -1.95 -16.44
C TRP A 71 14.95 -2.47 -16.48
N TRP A 72 15.47 -2.93 -15.33
CA TRP A 72 16.83 -3.48 -15.24
C TRP A 72 16.99 -4.71 -16.13
N LEU A 73 16.02 -5.63 -16.10
CA LEU A 73 16.02 -6.83 -16.91
C LEU A 73 16.02 -6.47 -18.40
N GLY A 74 15.17 -5.53 -18.81
CA GLY A 74 15.10 -5.03 -20.18
C GLY A 74 16.37 -4.29 -20.62
N ASP A 75 17.02 -3.54 -19.73
CA ASP A 75 18.28 -2.84 -20.00
C ASP A 75 19.44 -3.82 -20.20
N GLN A 76 19.59 -4.83 -19.33
CA GLN A 76 20.63 -5.86 -19.49
C GLN A 76 20.50 -6.58 -20.84
N ILE A 77 19.27 -6.91 -21.20
CA ILE A 77 18.95 -7.58 -22.45
C ILE A 77 19.28 -6.69 -23.67
N LYS A 78 18.90 -5.41 -23.64
CA LYS A 78 19.14 -4.48 -24.75
C LYS A 78 20.62 -4.13 -24.94
N THR A 79 21.33 -3.90 -23.83
CA THR A 79 22.71 -3.39 -23.84
C THR A 79 23.74 -4.50 -24.04
N LYS A 80 23.50 -5.69 -23.48
CA LYS A 80 24.43 -6.82 -23.56
C LYS A 80 24.06 -7.87 -24.60
N GLN A 81 22.87 -7.75 -25.22
CA GLN A 81 22.35 -8.69 -26.22
C GLN A 81 22.46 -10.16 -25.77
N ALA A 82 22.34 -10.38 -24.46
CA ALA A 82 22.49 -11.67 -23.83
C ALA A 82 21.53 -11.74 -22.66
N ALA A 83 20.96 -12.92 -22.44
CA ALA A 83 20.24 -13.22 -21.22
C ALA A 83 21.14 -12.91 -20.01
N PRO A 84 20.64 -12.25 -18.95
CA PRO A 84 21.41 -12.07 -17.73
C PRO A 84 21.84 -13.44 -17.18
N VAL A 85 23.08 -13.52 -16.69
CA VAL A 85 23.62 -14.77 -16.15
C VAL A 85 22.80 -15.18 -14.94
N SER A 86 22.10 -16.30 -15.07
CA SER A 86 21.35 -16.90 -13.99
C SER A 86 22.24 -17.82 -13.16
N VAL A 87 22.05 -17.79 -11.85
CA VAL A 87 22.80 -18.62 -10.90
C VAL A 87 21.85 -19.42 -10.02
N LYS A 88 22.34 -20.52 -9.44
CA LYS A 88 21.59 -21.26 -8.41
C LYS A 88 21.64 -20.49 -7.10
N CYS A 89 20.62 -19.68 -6.86
CA CYS A 89 20.59 -18.78 -5.72
C CYS A 89 20.52 -19.50 -4.37
N SER A 90 20.02 -20.74 -4.34
CA SER A 90 20.08 -21.61 -3.17
C SER A 90 21.51 -21.91 -2.70
N THR A 91 22.48 -21.90 -3.63
CA THR A 91 23.89 -22.27 -3.38
C THR A 91 24.83 -21.09 -3.18
N LEU A 92 24.31 -19.85 -3.25
CA LEU A 92 25.12 -18.65 -3.01
C LEU A 92 25.47 -18.53 -1.53
N ASP A 93 26.63 -17.91 -1.26
CA ASP A 93 26.98 -17.50 0.11
C ASP A 93 25.94 -16.52 0.65
N ASP A 94 25.66 -16.55 1.96
CA ASP A 94 24.63 -15.72 2.59
C ASP A 94 24.83 -14.21 2.33
N ASN A 95 26.08 -13.76 2.19
CA ASN A 95 26.42 -12.37 1.86
C ASN A 95 26.06 -11.94 0.42
N LYS A 96 25.85 -12.89 -0.50
CA LYS A 96 25.51 -12.66 -1.92
C LYS A 96 24.06 -12.97 -2.25
N LYS A 97 23.33 -13.62 -1.35
CA LYS A 97 21.89 -13.92 -1.53
C LYS A 97 21.04 -12.65 -1.56
N THR A 98 21.52 -11.56 -0.94
CA THR A 98 20.80 -10.29 -0.93
C THR A 98 21.66 -9.11 -1.39
N PRO A 99 21.78 -8.87 -2.71
CA PRO A 99 22.42 -7.67 -3.23
C PRO A 99 21.78 -6.41 -2.62
N ASP A 100 22.63 -5.52 -2.10
CA ASP A 100 22.16 -4.31 -1.43
C ASP A 100 22.25 -3.13 -2.40
N LEU A 101 21.21 -2.95 -3.21
CA LEU A 101 21.14 -1.84 -4.18
C LEU A 101 20.94 -0.47 -3.50
N LEU A 102 20.92 -0.42 -2.17
CA LEU A 102 20.80 0.79 -1.35
C LEU A 102 22.16 1.41 -1.04
N LYS A 103 23.27 0.71 -1.35
CA LYS A 103 24.63 1.22 -1.14
C LYS A 103 25.08 2.07 -2.32
N GLU A 104 25.96 3.04 -2.06
CA GLU A 104 26.53 3.95 -3.07
C GLU A 104 27.28 3.21 -4.20
N THR A 105 27.71 1.97 -3.97
CA THR A 105 28.11 1.02 -5.01
C THR A 105 26.96 0.06 -5.27
N PRO A 106 26.17 0.22 -6.35
CA PRO A 106 25.08 -0.70 -6.61
C PRO A 106 25.66 -2.07 -6.97
N ASP A 107 25.40 -3.07 -6.12
CA ASP A 107 25.58 -4.47 -6.50
C ASP A 107 24.73 -4.75 -7.75
N THR A 108 25.14 -5.71 -8.59
CA THR A 108 24.29 -6.10 -9.72
C THR A 108 23.11 -6.93 -9.22
N PRO A 109 21.86 -6.65 -9.66
CA PRO A 109 20.73 -7.50 -9.37
C PRO A 109 20.97 -8.96 -9.78
N LEU A 110 20.52 -9.87 -8.92
CA LEU A 110 20.68 -11.31 -9.03
C LEU A 110 19.50 -11.94 -9.77
N VAL A 111 19.80 -12.81 -10.73
CA VAL A 111 18.83 -13.66 -11.44
C VAL A 111 19.03 -15.12 -11.04
N CYS A 112 17.94 -15.77 -10.66
CA CYS A 112 17.96 -17.09 -10.03
C CYS A 112 17.35 -18.17 -10.92
N LYS A 113 18.01 -19.33 -11.01
CA LYS A 113 17.41 -20.54 -11.63
C LYS A 113 16.40 -21.24 -10.73
N ASP A 114 16.60 -21.13 -9.42
CA ASP A 114 15.74 -21.76 -8.44
C ASP A 114 14.47 -20.93 -8.23
N GLY A 115 13.33 -21.59 -8.03
CA GLY A 115 12.08 -20.92 -7.70
C GLY A 115 12.02 -20.49 -6.23
N LEU A 116 11.22 -19.47 -5.97
CA LEU A 116 10.92 -19.04 -4.60
C LEU A 116 9.98 -20.07 -3.96
N ILE A 117 10.35 -20.60 -2.78
CA ILE A 117 9.61 -21.70 -2.13
C ILE A 117 8.25 -21.24 -1.57
N ASP A 118 8.03 -19.94 -1.42
CA ASP A 118 6.72 -19.38 -1.06
C ASP A 118 6.68 -17.87 -1.38
N PRO A 119 6.13 -17.47 -2.54
CA PRO A 119 6.02 -16.05 -2.89
C PRO A 119 4.98 -15.32 -2.04
N ALA A 120 4.03 -16.03 -1.40
CA ALA A 120 2.97 -15.42 -0.62
C ALA A 120 3.44 -14.95 0.77
N LYS A 121 4.58 -15.46 1.27
CA LYS A 121 5.20 -14.97 2.50
C LYS A 121 5.90 -13.63 2.25
N ALA A 122 5.18 -12.55 2.47
CA ALA A 122 5.67 -11.21 2.25
C ALA A 122 6.60 -10.70 3.38
N GLY A 123 7.79 -10.18 3.02
CA GLY A 123 8.43 -9.07 3.73
C GLY A 123 9.09 -9.32 5.09
N ALA A 124 9.91 -10.36 5.24
CA ALA A 124 11.04 -10.44 6.19
C ALA A 124 11.93 -11.67 5.92
N GLU A 125 11.39 -12.70 5.29
CA GLU A 125 11.96 -14.05 5.32
C GLU A 125 12.46 -14.59 3.97
N TRP A 126 12.40 -13.81 2.88
CA TRP A 126 13.09 -14.23 1.65
C TRP A 126 14.60 -14.13 1.91
N SER A 127 15.21 -15.28 2.20
CA SER A 127 16.66 -15.39 2.42
C SER A 127 17.47 -14.96 1.19
N ILE A 128 16.84 -14.93 0.01
CA ILE A 128 17.42 -14.49 -1.27
C ILE A 128 16.50 -13.41 -1.86
N ARG A 129 17.02 -12.21 -2.11
CA ARG A 129 16.27 -11.09 -2.73
C ARG A 129 17.17 -9.91 -3.12
N ASN A 130 16.80 -9.20 -4.18
CA ASN A 130 17.38 -7.90 -4.50
C ASN A 130 16.63 -6.81 -3.72
N LYS A 131 17.32 -6.00 -2.91
CA LYS A 131 16.66 -4.88 -2.22
C LYS A 131 16.56 -3.70 -3.17
N TYR A 132 15.43 -3.01 -3.16
CA TYR A 132 15.25 -1.77 -3.90
C TYR A 132 14.41 -0.78 -3.09
N ASN A 133 14.88 0.46 -3.04
CA ASN A 133 14.15 1.56 -2.46
C ASN A 133 13.97 2.64 -3.52
N PRO A 134 12.73 2.96 -3.91
CA PRO A 134 12.48 4.13 -4.74
C PRO A 134 13.07 5.40 -4.10
N PRO A 135 13.62 6.36 -4.87
CA PRO A 135 14.24 7.57 -4.31
C PRO A 135 13.33 8.43 -3.42
N THR A 136 12.02 8.32 -3.61
CA THR A 136 10.99 9.04 -2.84
C THR A 136 10.48 8.28 -1.61
N MET A 137 10.97 7.06 -1.39
CA MET A 137 10.53 6.18 -0.31
C MET A 137 11.48 6.30 0.88
N VAL A 138 10.97 6.81 2.00
CA VAL A 138 11.70 6.88 3.28
C VAL A 138 11.35 5.63 4.09
N VAL A 139 12.37 4.86 4.47
CA VAL A 139 12.21 3.62 5.24
C VAL A 139 12.71 3.85 6.66
N GLU A 140 11.84 3.59 7.63
CA GLU A 140 12.19 3.56 9.05
C GLU A 140 11.74 2.24 9.65
N SER A 141 12.60 1.60 10.44
CA SER A 141 12.31 0.29 11.02
C SER A 141 11.04 0.35 11.89
N GLY A 142 10.01 -0.41 11.54
CA GLY A 142 8.72 -0.40 12.22
C GLY A 142 7.75 0.69 11.75
N GLY A 143 8.15 1.50 10.77
CA GLY A 143 7.36 2.55 10.15
C GLY A 143 7.16 3.77 11.05
N GLY A 144 6.06 4.49 10.86
CA GLY A 144 5.69 5.66 11.66
C GLY A 144 5.47 6.92 10.82
N LEU A 145 5.23 8.05 11.47
CA LEU A 145 5.15 9.34 10.79
C LEU A 145 6.57 9.88 10.59
N VAL A 146 6.83 10.56 9.46
CA VAL A 146 8.13 11.21 9.26
C VAL A 146 8.37 12.18 10.42
N SER A 147 9.45 11.94 11.18
CA SER A 147 9.81 12.74 12.36
C SER A 147 10.54 14.01 11.92
N SER A 148 9.90 14.82 11.08
CA SER A 148 10.42 16.15 10.72
C SER A 148 9.57 17.19 11.43
N GLY A 149 10.22 18.04 12.23
CA GLY A 149 9.63 19.15 12.97
C GLY A 149 8.97 20.25 12.13
N ASP A 150 8.77 20.00 10.83
CA ASP A 150 8.06 20.87 9.91
C ASP A 150 6.81 20.14 9.42
N LEU A 151 5.65 20.70 9.78
CA LEU A 151 4.28 20.24 9.48
C LEU A 151 3.96 20.10 7.97
N LYS A 152 4.94 20.18 7.08
CA LYS A 152 4.76 20.28 5.63
C LYS A 152 4.69 18.93 4.92
N ASP A 153 5.33 17.89 5.46
CA ASP A 153 5.37 16.57 4.81
C ASP A 153 5.01 15.46 5.82
N LYS A 154 3.72 15.37 6.18
CA LYS A 154 3.18 14.28 7.04
C LYS A 154 3.08 12.94 6.31
N ASP A 155 4.10 12.57 5.55
CA ASP A 155 4.12 11.26 4.94
C ASP A 155 4.42 10.17 5.98
N THR A 156 3.92 8.96 5.74
CA THR A 156 4.18 7.80 6.59
C THR A 156 5.46 7.11 6.12
N ASN A 157 6.42 6.92 7.02
CA ASN A 157 7.61 6.12 6.72
C ASN A 157 7.20 4.68 6.42
N TYR A 158 7.88 4.08 5.45
CA TYR A 158 7.71 2.68 5.09
C TYR A 158 8.43 1.81 6.11
N ALA A 159 7.83 0.70 6.51
CA ALA A 159 8.36 -0.12 7.60
C ALA A 159 9.63 -0.91 7.22
N LYS A 160 9.74 -1.31 5.94
CA LYS A 160 10.86 -2.03 5.35
C LYS A 160 11.08 -1.61 3.89
N ASN A 161 12.29 -1.87 3.38
CA ASN A 161 12.60 -1.66 1.98
C ASN A 161 11.81 -2.61 1.07
N GLY A 162 11.55 -2.16 -0.15
CA GLY A 162 11.09 -3.03 -1.22
C GLY A 162 12.16 -4.07 -1.55
N ALA A 163 11.71 -5.22 -2.03
CA ALA A 163 12.60 -6.24 -2.53
C ALA A 163 11.97 -6.95 -3.72
N PHE A 164 12.81 -7.46 -4.62
CA PHE A 164 12.35 -8.25 -5.75
C PHE A 164 13.22 -9.48 -5.96
N TYR A 165 12.63 -10.48 -6.61
CA TYR A 165 13.24 -11.73 -6.97
C TYR A 165 12.98 -11.97 -8.45
N ILE A 166 14.05 -12.28 -9.20
CA ILE A 166 13.95 -12.62 -10.62
C ILE A 166 14.28 -14.10 -10.74
N GLN A 167 13.29 -14.89 -11.16
CA GLN A 167 13.46 -16.29 -11.51
C GLN A 167 13.54 -16.43 -13.03
N GLU A 168 14.58 -17.10 -13.53
CA GLU A 168 14.58 -17.61 -14.90
C GLU A 168 13.71 -18.86 -14.98
N LEU A 169 12.79 -18.86 -15.93
CA LEU A 169 11.96 -19.98 -16.31
C LEU A 169 12.51 -20.53 -17.63
N ASP A 170 12.80 -21.83 -17.66
CA ASP A 170 13.30 -22.49 -18.86
C ASP A 170 12.28 -22.35 -20.01
N GLY A 171 12.74 -21.87 -21.17
CA GLY A 171 11.95 -21.82 -22.39
C GLY A 171 12.78 -22.28 -23.60
N VAL A 172 12.11 -22.96 -24.52
CA VAL A 172 12.77 -23.60 -25.69
C VAL A 172 13.11 -22.57 -26.79
N TYR A 173 12.30 -21.52 -26.92
CA TYR A 173 12.41 -20.52 -28.00
C TYR A 173 12.48 -19.07 -27.50
N ALA A 174 12.12 -18.84 -26.23
CA ALA A 174 12.14 -17.55 -25.56
C ALA A 174 12.47 -17.77 -24.09
N ASN A 175 13.31 -16.90 -23.53
CA ASN A 175 13.60 -16.93 -22.11
C ASN A 175 12.45 -16.24 -21.38
N HIS A 176 11.88 -16.94 -20.41
CA HIS A 176 10.81 -16.42 -19.58
C HIS A 176 11.43 -16.04 -18.23
N TYR A 177 11.02 -14.91 -17.69
CA TYR A 177 11.43 -14.48 -16.37
C TYR A 177 10.19 -14.22 -15.54
N ARG A 178 10.18 -14.73 -14.32
CA ARG A 178 9.19 -14.38 -13.32
C ARG A 178 9.82 -13.38 -12.38
N VAL A 179 9.21 -12.20 -12.32
CA VAL A 179 9.63 -11.12 -11.45
C VAL A 179 8.61 -11.02 -10.32
N THR A 180 9.05 -11.33 -9.11
CA THR A 180 8.21 -11.24 -7.91
C THR A 180 8.75 -10.09 -7.05
N ALA A 181 7.94 -9.08 -6.78
CA ALA A 181 8.30 -7.95 -5.95
C ALA A 181 7.44 -7.90 -4.68
N VAL A 182 8.03 -7.44 -3.60
CA VAL A 182 7.39 -7.25 -2.30
C VAL A 182 7.74 -5.88 -1.75
N ALA A 183 6.78 -5.21 -1.14
CA ALA A 183 7.02 -4.00 -0.38
C ALA A 183 6.10 -3.92 0.84
N SER A 184 6.56 -3.21 1.87
CA SER A 184 5.79 -2.90 3.07
C SER A 184 5.14 -1.54 2.95
N GLY A 185 4.02 -1.31 3.62
CA GLY A 185 3.44 0.01 3.84
C GLY A 185 4.04 0.67 5.08
N GLY A 186 3.23 1.45 5.78
CA GLY A 186 3.60 2.14 7.02
C GLY A 186 3.73 1.23 8.25
N ARG A 187 3.40 -0.05 8.12
CA ARG A 187 3.54 -1.07 9.17
C ARG A 187 4.20 -2.33 8.63
N ASP A 188 4.90 -3.06 9.51
CA ASP A 188 5.56 -4.33 9.18
C ASP A 188 4.60 -5.43 8.70
N ASN A 189 3.31 -5.33 9.03
CA ASN A 189 2.28 -6.29 8.61
C ASN A 189 1.51 -5.88 7.35
N SER A 190 1.69 -4.65 6.86
CA SER A 190 1.04 -4.16 5.64
C SER A 190 1.93 -4.48 4.45
N MET A 191 2.08 -5.76 4.15
CA MET A 191 2.95 -6.20 3.06
C MET A 191 2.11 -6.56 1.84
N THR A 192 2.63 -6.24 0.66
CA THR A 192 2.02 -6.62 -0.60
C THR A 192 3.07 -7.28 -1.49
N VAL A 193 2.68 -8.40 -2.11
CA VAL A 193 3.47 -9.11 -3.12
C VAL A 193 2.79 -8.93 -4.46
N VAL A 194 3.57 -8.63 -5.48
CA VAL A 194 3.15 -8.52 -6.87
C VAL A 194 4.06 -9.39 -7.73
N GLU A 195 3.50 -10.02 -8.74
CA GLU A 195 4.22 -10.89 -9.65
C GLU A 195 3.96 -10.45 -11.10
N SER A 196 4.98 -10.59 -11.95
CA SER A 196 4.91 -10.36 -13.38
C SER A 196 5.71 -11.42 -14.12
N ILE A 197 5.27 -11.78 -15.32
CA ILE A 197 6.00 -12.65 -16.22
C ILE A 197 6.47 -11.82 -17.41
N TYR A 198 7.78 -11.85 -17.62
CA TYR A 198 8.47 -11.11 -18.66
C TYR A 198 9.04 -12.09 -19.68
N GLU A 199 8.66 -11.93 -20.95
CA GLU A 199 9.17 -12.78 -22.04
C GLU A 199 10.18 -12.01 -22.89
N TYR A 200 11.28 -12.68 -23.22
CA TYR A 200 12.30 -12.17 -24.13
C TYR A 200 12.66 -13.17 -25.22
N TYR A 201 12.67 -12.69 -26.46
CA TYR A 201 13.18 -13.40 -27.63
C TYR A 201 14.64 -13.03 -27.88
N ASP A 202 15.53 -14.03 -27.81
CA ASP A 202 16.93 -13.87 -28.18
C ASP A 202 17.06 -13.61 -29.70
N ALA A 203 17.96 -12.70 -30.09
CA ALA A 203 18.28 -12.44 -31.48
C ALA A 203 18.82 -13.70 -32.21
N ALA A 204 19.36 -14.68 -31.48
CA ALA A 204 19.80 -15.96 -32.02
C ALA A 204 18.65 -16.83 -32.58
N SER A 205 17.39 -16.61 -32.21
CA SER A 205 16.23 -17.39 -32.67
C SER A 205 15.46 -16.75 -33.84
N GLY A 206 16.00 -15.70 -34.47
CA GLY A 206 15.46 -15.11 -35.71
C GLY A 206 14.27 -14.16 -35.54
N GLY A 207 13.84 -13.89 -34.30
CA GLY A 207 12.89 -12.83 -33.97
C GLY A 207 13.62 -11.56 -33.57
N ALA A 208 13.32 -10.42 -34.19
CA ALA A 208 13.82 -9.12 -33.71
C ALA A 208 13.46 -8.95 -32.23
N GLY A 209 14.47 -8.79 -31.36
CA GLY A 209 14.35 -8.78 -29.89
C GLY A 209 13.30 -7.80 -29.35
N LYS A 210 12.05 -8.27 -29.27
CA LYS A 210 10.94 -7.54 -28.68
C LYS A 210 10.64 -8.18 -27.33
N ALA A 211 10.97 -7.48 -26.26
CA ALA A 211 10.54 -7.88 -24.94
C ALA A 211 9.07 -7.47 -24.74
N GLY A 212 8.22 -8.42 -24.38
CA GLY A 212 6.81 -8.22 -24.10
C GLY A 212 6.51 -8.57 -22.64
N GLY A 213 6.11 -7.59 -21.83
CA GLY A 213 5.72 -7.79 -20.44
C GLY A 213 4.22 -8.03 -20.33
N GLY A 214 3.81 -9.16 -19.75
CA GLY A 214 2.44 -9.44 -19.33
C GLY A 214 2.32 -9.32 -17.82
N SER A 215 1.83 -8.17 -17.33
CA SER A 215 1.65 -7.94 -15.89
C SER A 215 0.40 -8.65 -15.38
N GLY A 216 0.58 -9.68 -14.54
CA GLY A 216 -0.51 -10.41 -13.91
C GLY A 216 -0.41 -10.28 -12.39
N VAL A 217 -1.15 -9.34 -11.80
CA VAL A 217 -1.13 -9.11 -10.34
C VAL A 217 -1.72 -10.32 -9.60
N VAL A 218 -0.86 -11.20 -9.07
CA VAL A 218 -1.26 -12.23 -8.10
C VAL A 218 -1.37 -11.57 -6.73
N ASN A 219 -2.55 -11.06 -6.41
CA ASN A 219 -2.82 -10.41 -5.13
C ASN A 219 -3.00 -11.48 -4.04
N SER A 220 -1.89 -11.94 -3.44
CA SER A 220 -1.95 -12.82 -2.27
C SER A 220 -2.19 -11.99 -1.01
N GLN A 221 -3.46 -11.69 -0.74
CA GLN A 221 -3.91 -11.13 0.53
C GLN A 221 -4.05 -12.28 1.55
N TYR A 222 -3.23 -12.31 2.59
CA TYR A 222 -3.52 -13.03 3.84
C TYR A 222 -3.38 -12.07 5.01
#